data_AF-A0A966RUL4-F1
#
_entry.id   AF-A0A966RUL4-F1
#
_cell.length_a   1.000
_cell.length_b   1.000
_cell.length_c   1.000
_cell.angle_alpha   90.00
_cell.angle_beta   90.00
_cell.angle_gamma   90.00
#
_symmetry.space_group_name_H-M   'P 1'
#
loop_
_entity.id
_entity.type
_entity.pdbx_description
1 polymer ?
#
loop_
_entity_poly.entity_id
_entity_poly.type
_entity_poly.pdbx_seq_one_letter_code
_entity_poly.pdbx_strand_id
1 'polypeptide(L)' 'FGFASGLMNKDVQLCLQEAQACGVPMAVGSAVGAIWNETVEQLGAESDFTEVAKIIETKAGVVIEVKTPSSKE' A
#
# COMPACT_ATOMS: atom_id res chain seq x y z
N PHE A 1 9.62 -1.97 -12.09
CA PHE A 1 8.38 -1.79 -11.31
C PHE A 1 7.22 -2.07 -12.25
N GLY A 2 6.30 -2.95 -11.87
CA GLY A 2 5.50 -3.74 -12.83
C GLY A 2 4.18 -4.28 -12.30
N PHE A 3 3.67 -3.78 -11.16
CA PHE A 3 2.33 -4.14 -10.70
C PHE A 3 1.55 -2.88 -10.33
N ALA A 4 0.42 -2.67 -11.02
CA ALA A 4 -0.38 -1.47 -10.86
C ALA A 4 -1.07 -1.45 -9.49
N SER A 5 -1.03 -0.31 -8.79
CA SER A 5 -1.69 -0.08 -7.50
C SER A 5 -3.19 -0.40 -7.56
N GLY A 6 -3.85 -0.17 -8.70
CA GLY A 6 -5.24 -0.53 -8.92
C GLY A 6 -5.49 -2.04 -8.86
N LEU A 7 -4.58 -2.85 -9.40
CA LEU A 7 -4.66 -4.32 -9.32
C LEU A 7 -4.42 -4.80 -7.89
N MET A 8 -3.44 -4.22 -7.20
CA MET A 8 -3.19 -4.51 -5.79
C MET A 8 -4.40 -4.18 -4.92
N ASN A 9 -4.98 -2.99 -5.10
CA ASN A 9 -6.18 -2.60 -4.36
C ASN A 9 -7.33 -3.58 -4.64
N LYS A 10 -7.57 -3.94 -5.90
CA LYS A 10 -8.58 -4.94 -6.28
C LYS A 10 -8.38 -6.27 -5.55
N ASP A 11 -7.15 -6.80 -5.54
CA ASP A 11 -6.85 -8.08 -4.87
C ASP A 11 -7.07 -8.01 -3.35
N VAL A 12 -6.71 -6.89 -2.70
CA VAL A 12 -6.95 -6.68 -1.26
C VAL A 12 -8.45 -6.56 -0.96
N GLN A 13 -9.21 -5.80 -1.74
CA GLN A 13 -10.65 -5.65 -1.52
C GLN A 13 -11.38 -6.99 -1.69
N LEU A 14 -11.02 -7.78 -2.70
CA LEU A 14 -11.59 -9.12 -2.89
C LEU A 14 -11.25 -10.03 -1.70
N CYS A 15 -10.01 -10.02 -1.21
CA CYS A 15 -9.63 -10.80 -0.03
C CYS A 15 -10.47 -10.42 1.22
N LEU A 16 -10.69 -9.12 1.45
CA LEU A 16 -11.52 -8.66 2.58
C LEU A 16 -12.98 -9.05 2.44
N GLN A 17 -13.53 -8.99 1.22
CA GLN A 17 -14.90 -9.43 0.93
C GLN A 17 -15.08 -10.93 1.19
N GLU A 18 -14.14 -11.76 0.73
CA GLU A 18 -14.17 -13.21 0.97
C GLU A 18 -14.02 -13.54 2.45
N ALA A 19 -13.11 -12.87 3.17
CA ALA A 19 -12.97 -13.07 4.61
C ALA A 19 -14.24 -12.69 5.37
N GLN A 20 -14.91 -11.60 4.97
CA GLN A 20 -16.19 -11.20 5.52
C GLN A 20 -17.27 -12.26 5.25
N ALA A 21 -17.35 -12.81 4.04
CA ALA A 21 -18.28 -13.89 3.69
C ALA A 21 -18.02 -15.17 4.50
N CYS A 22 -16.76 -15.46 4.80
CA CYS A 22 -16.35 -16.58 5.67
C CYS A 22 -16.49 -16.29 7.18
N GLY A 23 -16.90 -15.08 7.58
CA GLY A 23 -16.97 -14.68 8.99
C GLY A 23 -15.61 -14.57 9.69
N VAL A 24 -14.53 -14.39 8.92
CA VAL A 24 -13.15 -14.27 9.43
C VAL A 24 -12.82 -12.79 9.66
N PRO A 25 -12.60 -12.34 10.90
CA PRO A 25 -12.27 -10.94 11.17
C PRO A 25 -10.83 -10.62 10.73
N MET A 26 -10.67 -9.57 9.92
CA MET A 26 -9.37 -9.10 9.39
C MET A 26 -9.06 -7.66 9.80
N ALA A 27 -8.93 -7.37 11.11
CA ALA A 27 -8.71 -6.00 11.59
C ALA A 27 -7.51 -5.29 10.93
N VAL A 28 -6.37 -5.98 10.81
CA VAL A 28 -5.18 -5.45 10.11
C VAL A 28 -5.44 -5.31 8.61
N GLY A 29 -6.11 -6.30 8.01
CA GLY A 29 -6.46 -6.28 6.59
C GLY A 29 -7.33 -5.08 6.22
N SER A 30 -8.34 -4.76 7.04
CA SER A 30 -9.21 -3.60 6.83
C SER A 30 -8.43 -2.28 6.86
N ALA A 31 -7.47 -2.14 7.80
CA ALA A 31 -6.62 -0.97 7.85
C ALA A 31 -5.72 -0.86 6.60
N VAL A 32 -5.14 -1.97 6.15
CA VAL A 32 -4.35 -2.02 4.90
C VAL A 32 -5.21 -1.72 3.67
N GLY A 33 -6.45 -2.22 3.61
CA GLY A 33 -7.38 -1.93 2.53
C GLY A 33 -7.73 -0.44 2.43
N ALA A 34 -7.88 0.25 3.56
CA ALA A 34 -8.08 1.70 3.57
C ALA A 34 -6.86 2.45 2.99
N ILE A 35 -5.64 2.01 3.30
CA ILE A 35 -4.41 2.58 2.75
C ILE A 35 -4.34 2.37 1.22
N TRP A 36 -4.75 1.21 0.71
CA TRP A 36 -4.76 0.96 -0.75
C TRP A 36 -5.83 1.77 -1.49
N ASN A 37 -7.00 1.99 -0.89
CA ASN A 37 -8.00 2.91 -1.45
C ASN A 37 -7.43 4.33 -1.57
N GLU A 38 -6.81 4.83 -0.51
CA GLU A 38 -6.15 6.14 -0.49
C GLU A 38 -5.00 6.23 -1.51
N THR A 39 -4.21 5.15 -1.65
CA THR A 39 -3.12 5.07 -2.65
C THR A 39 -3.64 5.26 -4.07
N VAL A 40 -4.71 4.54 -4.43
CA VAL A 40 -5.31 4.65 -5.78
C VAL A 40 -5.97 6.02 -5.98
N GLU A 41 -6.58 6.60 -4.95
CA GLU A 41 -7.19 7.93 -4.98
C GLU A 41 -6.15 9.04 -5.21
N GLN A 42 -5.01 8.97 -4.51
CA GLN A 42 -4.00 10.03 -4.57
C GLN A 42 -2.97 9.86 -5.69
N LEU A 43 -2.54 8.63 -5.99
CA LEU A 43 -1.45 8.35 -6.94
C LEU A 43 -1.95 7.78 -8.28
N GLY A 44 -3.23 7.44 -8.36
CA GLY A 44 -3.84 6.83 -9.54
C GLY A 44 -3.63 5.32 -9.62
N ALA A 45 -4.57 4.65 -10.30
CA ALA A 45 -4.59 3.18 -10.42
C ALA A 45 -3.37 2.60 -11.16
N GLU A 46 -2.79 3.36 -12.10
CA GLU A 46 -1.65 2.95 -12.92
C GLU A 46 -0.27 3.16 -12.24
N SER A 47 -0.24 3.75 -11.05
CA SER A 47 0.99 3.86 -10.25
C SER A 47 1.55 2.48 -9.91
N ASP A 48 2.85 2.36 -9.66
CA ASP A 48 3.40 1.10 -9.17
C ASP A 48 3.03 0.89 -7.69
N PHE A 49 2.67 -0.34 -7.31
CA PHE A 49 2.25 -0.67 -5.96
C PHE A 49 3.28 -0.31 -4.88
N THR A 50 4.58 -0.26 -5.20
CA THR A 50 5.60 0.17 -4.23
C THR A 50 5.44 1.63 -3.81
N GLU A 51 4.74 2.45 -4.60
CA GLU A 51 4.47 3.85 -4.28
C GLU A 51 3.49 4.05 -3.12
N VAL A 52 2.86 2.98 -2.60
CA VAL A 52 2.11 3.02 -1.32
C VAL A 52 2.94 3.60 -0.18
N ALA A 53 4.27 3.45 -0.23
CA ALA A 53 5.19 4.06 0.72
C ALA A 53 5.01 5.59 0.81
N LYS A 54 4.69 6.27 -0.30
CA LYS A 54 4.46 7.72 -0.35
C LYS A 54 3.27 8.17 0.49
N ILE A 55 2.26 7.32 0.65
CA ILE A 55 1.12 7.59 1.55
C ILE A 55 1.60 7.61 3.01
N ILE A 56 2.47 6.67 3.38
CA ILE A 56 3.02 6.59 4.75
C ILE A 56 3.99 7.74 5.02
N GLU A 57 4.86 8.05 4.07
CA GLU A 57 5.76 9.20 4.08
C GLU A 57 5.00 10.51 4.34
N THR A 58 3.94 10.74 3.56
CA THR A 58 3.09 11.94 3.68
C THR A 58 2.46 12.05 5.06
N LYS A 59 1.91 10.95 5.59
CA LYS A 59 1.30 10.93 6.93
C LYS A 59 2.30 11.12 8.05
N ALA A 60 3.51 10.60 7.88
CA ALA A 60 4.58 10.72 8.87
C ALA A 60 5.38 12.02 8.75
N GLY A 61 5.25 12.76 7.64
CA GLY A 61 6.04 13.96 7.37
C GLY A 61 7.53 13.68 7.15
N VAL A 62 7.86 12.49 6.64
CA VAL A 62 9.25 12.04 6.39
C VAL A 62 9.36 11.39 5.01
N VAL A 63 10.59 11.21 4.50
CA VAL A 63 10.88 10.46 3.26
C VAL A 63 11.66 9.20 3.61
N ILE A 64 11.27 8.07 3.01
CA ILE A 64 11.96 6.79 3.14
C ILE A 64 13.06 6.75 2.09
N GLU A 65 14.30 6.94 2.54
CA GLU A 65 15.47 6.90 1.66
C GLU A 65 16.28 5.62 1.86
N VAL A 66 16.92 5.17 0.77
CA VAL A 66 17.90 4.08 0.85
C VAL A 66 19.16 4.63 1.49
N LYS A 67 19.61 3.97 2.57
CA LYS A 67 20.90 4.30 3.18
C LYS A 67 22.04 3.84 2.27
N THR A 68 22.68 4.78 1.58
CA THR A 68 23.93 4.49 0.86
C THR A 68 25.05 4.19 1.86
N PRO A 69 25.84 3.12 1.66
CA PRO A 69 26.96 2.82 2.57
C PRO A 69 27.94 4.00 2.56
N SER A 70 28.31 4.51 3.73
CA SER A 70 29.40 5.48 3.86
C SER A 70 30.68 4.80 3.38
N SER A 71 31.29 5.32 2.32
CA SER A 71 32.66 4.98 1.93
C SER A 71 33.55 5.11 3.16
N LYS A 72 34.06 3.97 3.65
CA LYS A 72 35.07 3.96 4.71
C LYS A 72 36.35 4.55 4.09
N GLU A 73 36.84 5.64 4.68
CA GLU A 73 38.24 6.10 4.52
C GLU A 73 39.22 5.03 5.01
#